data_AF-A0A536FVT3-F1
#
_entry.id   AF-A0A536FVT3-F1
#
_cell.length_a   1.000
_cell.length_b   1.000
_cell.length_c   1.000
_cell.angle_alpha   90.00
_cell.angle_beta   90.00
_cell.angle_gamma   90.00
#
_symmetry.space_group_name_H-M   'P 1'
#
loop_
_entity.id
_entity.type
_entity.pdbx_description
1 polymer ?
#
loop_
_entity_poly.entity_id
_entity_poly.type
_entity_poly.pdbx_seq_one_letter_code
_entity_poly.pdbx_strand_id
1 'polypeptide(L)'
;MAKILVADPLAEDGLERLRRAGEVTVVSKLEESELIRRIPDFDALVVRSETRVTAPIIEAGRKLRVVGRAGVGVDNIDVQAATRKGI
;
A
#
# COMPACT_ATOMS: atom_id res chain seq x y z
N MET A 1 -16.61 -3.85 -0.33
CA MET A 1 -15.79 -2.87 -1.07
C MET A 1 -14.33 -3.11 -0.74
N ALA A 2 -13.41 -2.82 -1.66
CA ALA A 2 -11.98 -2.99 -1.39
C ALA A 2 -11.51 -1.97 -0.34
N LYS A 3 -10.70 -2.40 0.62
CA LYS A 3 -10.06 -1.54 1.62
C LYS A 3 -8.68 -1.11 1.13
N ILE A 4 -8.48 0.19 1.01
CA ILE A 4 -7.28 0.80 0.42
C ILE A 4 -6.55 1.57 1.52
N LEU A 5 -5.31 1.18 1.81
CA LEU A 5 -4.43 1.93 2.70
C LEU A 5 -3.52 2.84 1.87
N VAL A 6 -3.53 4.14 2.16
CA VAL A 6 -2.62 5.12 1.59
C VAL A 6 -1.61 5.50 2.69
N ALA A 7 -0.37 5.06 2.56
CA ALA A 7 0.67 5.22 3.60
C ALA A 7 1.49 6.50 3.48
N ASP A 8 1.40 7.20 2.35
CA ASP A 8 2.14 8.42 2.06
C ASP A 8 1.20 9.56 1.61
N PRO A 9 1.62 10.84 1.72
CA PRO A 9 0.83 11.96 1.21
C PRO A 9 0.47 11.79 -0.27
N LEU A 10 -0.82 11.94 -0.59
CA LEU A 10 -1.34 11.87 -1.95
C LEU A 10 -2.18 13.12 -2.24
N ALA A 11 -2.14 13.59 -3.49
CA ALA A 11 -2.98 14.72 -3.92
C ALA A 11 -4.47 14.37 -3.82
N GLU A 12 -5.31 15.37 -3.54
CA GLU A 12 -6.75 15.18 -3.31
C GLU A 12 -7.44 14.49 -4.50
N ASP A 13 -7.14 14.91 -5.73
CA ASP A 13 -7.67 14.29 -6.95
C ASP A 13 -7.38 12.77 -7.01
N GLY A 14 -6.22 12.35 -6.50
CA GLY A 14 -5.85 10.93 -6.40
C GLY A 14 -6.67 10.20 -5.33
N LEU A 15 -6.85 10.84 -4.17
CA LEU A 15 -7.66 10.30 -3.08
C LEU A 15 -9.13 10.18 -3.49
N GLU A 16 -9.70 11.16 -4.18
CA GLU A 16 -11.07 11.10 -4.69
C GLU A 16 -11.29 9.92 -5.63
N ARG A 17 -10.34 9.67 -6.54
CA ARG A 17 -10.40 8.52 -7.45
C ARG A 17 -10.38 7.19 -6.69
N LEU A 18 -9.52 7.07 -5.68
CA LEU A 18 -9.46 5.87 -4.82
C LEU A 18 -10.76 5.68 -4.02
N ARG A 19 -11.32 6.76 -3.47
CA ARG A 19 -12.59 6.74 -2.71
C ARG A 19 -13.79 6.30 -3.56
N ARG A 20 -13.75 6.55 -4.87
CA ARG A 20 -14.77 6.02 -5.81
C ARG A 20 -14.63 4.53 -6.06
N ALA A 21 -13.43 3.97 -5.88
CA ALA A 21 -13.15 2.55 -6.10
C ALA A 21 -13.27 1.70 -4.81
N GLY A 22 -13.10 2.30 -3.63
CA GLY A 22 -13.13 1.57 -2.36
C GLY A 22 -13.07 2.46 -1.11
N GLU A 23 -12.98 1.80 0.04
CA GLU A 23 -12.86 2.45 1.35
C GLU A 23 -11.40 2.85 1.57
N VAL A 24 -11.12 4.16 1.59
CA VAL A 24 -9.77 4.69 1.69
C VAL A 24 -9.45 5.09 3.12
N THR A 25 -8.39 4.50 3.67
CA THR A 25 -7.76 4.94 4.92
C THR A 25 -6.43 5.59 4.61
N VAL A 26 -6.24 6.83 5.01
CA VAL A 26 -4.98 7.57 4.83
C VAL A 26 -4.27 7.64 6.17
N VAL A 27 -3.06 7.10 6.25
CA VAL A 27 -2.21 7.17 7.44
C VAL A 27 -0.78 7.45 6.99
N SER A 28 -0.32 8.68 7.20
CA SER A 28 1.04 9.08 6.84
C SER A 28 2.06 8.70 7.91
N LYS A 29 3.33 8.54 7.51
CA LYS A 29 4.47 8.33 8.42
C LYS A 29 4.36 7.06 9.27
N LEU A 30 3.90 5.98 8.63
CA LEU A 30 3.87 4.66 9.26
C LEU A 30 5.27 4.08 9.32
N GLU A 31 5.68 3.67 10.52
CA GLU A 31 6.83 2.79 10.69
C GLU A 31 6.52 1.40 10.10
N GLU A 32 7.55 0.68 9.63
CA GLU A 32 7.39 -0.65 9.03
C GLU A 32 6.60 -1.61 9.95
N SER A 33 6.92 -1.58 11.26
CA SER A 33 6.26 -2.43 12.25
C SER A 33 4.76 -2.12 12.42
N GLU A 34 4.35 -0.86 12.24
CA GLU A 34 2.95 -0.46 12.29
C GLU A 34 2.23 -0.86 11.00
N LEU A 35 2.89 -0.69 9.85
CA LEU A 35 2.35 -1.12 8.57
C LEU A 35 2.12 -2.63 8.53
N ILE A 36 3.06 -3.43 9.04
CA ILE A 36 2.92 -4.89 9.20
C ILE A 36 1.70 -5.28 10.05
N ARG A 37 1.38 -4.51 11.09
CA ARG A 37 0.22 -4.78 11.96
C ARG A 37 -1.10 -4.43 11.28
N ARG A 38 -1.13 -3.39 10.45
CA ARG A 38 -2.34 -2.87 9.81
C ARG A 38 -2.66 -3.58 8.49
N ILE A 39 -1.64 -3.90 7.70
CA ILE A 39 -1.78 -4.42 6.33
C ILE A 39 -2.62 -5.72 6.19
N PRO A 40 -2.74 -6.62 7.19
CA PRO A 40 -3.58 -7.82 7.04
C PRO A 40 -5.06 -7.52 6.77
N ASP A 41 -5.53 -6.32 7.10
CA ASP A 41 -6.93 -5.89 6.94
C ASP A 41 -7.23 -5.18 5.62
N PHE A 42 -6.20 -4.89 4.81
CA PHE A 42 -6.32 -4.12 3.58
C PHE A 42 -6.17 -4.98 2.33
N ASP A 43 -6.91 -4.62 1.29
CA ASP A 43 -6.85 -5.24 -0.03
C ASP A 43 -5.79 -4.59 -0.93
N ALA A 44 -5.52 -3.30 -0.71
CA ALA A 44 -4.61 -2.51 -1.52
C ALA A 44 -3.73 -1.61 -0.64
N LEU A 45 -2.48 -1.45 -1.05
CA LEU A 45 -1.53 -0.51 -0.47
C LEU A 45 -1.11 0.51 -1.53
N VAL A 46 -1.20 1.80 -1.20
CA VAL A 46 -0.73 2.90 -2.03
C VAL A 46 0.37 3.64 -1.27
N VAL A 47 1.53 3.76 -1.91
CA VAL A 47 2.70 4.46 -1.39
C VAL A 47 3.21 5.50 -2.39
N ARG A 48 4.13 6.34 -1.96
CA ARG A 48 4.98 7.22 -2.79
C ARG A 48 6.44 6.82 -2.58
N SER A 49 7.30 7.78 -2.26
CA SER A 49 8.75 7.61 -2.15
C SER A 49 9.22 7.48 -0.70
N GLU A 50 8.35 7.76 0.27
CA GLU A 50 8.71 7.76 1.70
C GLU A 50 8.61 6.33 2.26
N THR A 51 7.47 5.68 2.08
CA THR A 51 7.26 4.31 2.57
C THR A 51 8.01 3.31 1.70
N ARG A 52 8.83 2.45 2.33
CA ARG A 52 9.48 1.30 1.67
C ARG A 52 8.64 0.05 1.91
N VAL A 53 8.18 -0.57 0.83
CA VAL A 53 7.37 -1.79 0.88
C VAL A 53 8.29 -3.00 0.82
N THR A 54 8.71 -3.47 1.98
CA THR A 54 9.63 -4.59 2.16
C THR A 54 8.89 -5.95 2.13
N ALA A 55 9.63 -7.04 1.94
CA ALA A 55 9.06 -8.39 1.99
C ALA A 55 8.24 -8.67 3.27
N PRO A 56 8.68 -8.31 4.50
CA PRO A 56 7.87 -8.50 5.71
C PRO A 56 6.49 -7.84 5.64
N ILE A 57 6.39 -6.62 5.09
CA ILE A 57 5.11 -5.93 4.88
C ILE A 57 4.23 -6.73 3.92
N ILE A 58 4.80 -7.14 2.78
CA ILE A 58 4.09 -7.87 1.74
C ILE A 58 3.58 -9.19 2.30
N GLU A 59 4.42 -9.96 2.98
CA GLU A 59 4.07 -11.25 3.59
C GLU A 59 2.99 -11.12 4.67
N ALA A 60 3.02 -10.05 5.47
CA ALA A 60 1.99 -9.78 6.47
C ALA A 60 0.60 -9.48 5.85
N GLY A 61 0.55 -8.93 4.63
CA GLY A 61 -0.69 -8.57 3.93
C GLY A 61 -1.53 -9.78 3.51
N ARG A 62 -2.29 -10.39 4.42
CA ARG A 62 -3.09 -11.60 4.15
C ARG A 62 -4.16 -11.41 3.07
N LYS A 63 -4.73 -10.20 2.97
CA LYS A 63 -5.74 -9.82 1.98
C LYS A 63 -5.18 -8.94 0.87
N LEU A 64 -3.90 -8.59 0.95
CA LEU A 64 -3.26 -7.66 0.03
C LEU A 64 -3.21 -8.29 -1.36
N ARG A 65 -3.77 -7.59 -2.34
CA ARG A 65 -3.89 -8.02 -3.74
C ARG A 65 -3.18 -7.11 -4.71
N VAL A 66 -2.90 -5.88 -4.31
CA VAL A 66 -2.22 -4.89 -5.16
C VAL A 66 -1.41 -3.91 -4.32
N VAL A 67 -0.22 -3.58 -4.80
CA VAL A 67 0.60 -2.47 -4.29
C VAL A 67 0.81 -1.48 -5.41
N GLY A 68 0.41 -0.23 -5.19
CA GLY A 68 0.58 0.86 -6.15
C GLY A 68 1.54 1.92 -5.61
N ARG A 69 2.48 2.38 -6.45
CA ARG A 69 3.28 3.58 -6.18
C ARG A 69 2.75 4.76 -6.98
N ALA A 70 2.40 5.85 -6.30
CA ALA A 70 2.09 7.12 -6.93
C ALA A 70 3.40 7.86 -7.30
N GLY A 71 3.96 7.50 -8.45
CA GLY A 71 5.20 8.07 -9.00
C GLY A 71 5.70 7.29 -10.20
N VAL A 72 6.94 7.56 -10.62
CA VAL A 72 7.63 6.76 -11.65
C VAL A 72 8.42 5.65 -10.97
N GLY A 73 8.31 4.44 -11.49
CA GLY A 73 9.03 3.27 -10.98
C GLY A 73 8.44 2.67 -9.71
N VAL A 74 9.08 1.60 -9.25
CA VAL A 74 8.67 0.78 -8.09
C VAL A 74 9.87 0.41 -7.22
N ASP A 75 10.91 1.26 -7.24
CA ASP A 75 12.24 0.99 -6.64
C ASP A 75 12.23 0.77 -5.12
N ASN A 76 11.20 1.28 -4.44
CA ASN A 76 10.95 1.14 -3.01
C ASN A 76 9.99 -0.01 -2.68
N ILE A 77 9.62 -0.84 -3.66
CA ILE A 77 8.77 -2.01 -3.48
C ILE A 77 9.61 -3.25 -3.75
N ASP A 78 9.54 -4.24 -2.86
CA ASP A 78 10.11 -5.56 -3.12
C ASP A 78 9.22 -6.32 -4.13
N VAL A 79 9.43 -6.02 -5.41
CA VAL A 79 8.69 -6.61 -6.54
C VAL A 79 8.84 -8.13 -6.57
N GLN A 80 9.98 -8.68 -6.14
CA GLN A 80 10.17 -10.12 -6.12
C GLN A 80 9.30 -10.78 -5.05
N ALA A 81 9.21 -10.20 -3.86
CA ALA A 81 8.30 -10.68 -2.82
C ALA A 81 6.83 -10.55 -3.24
N ALA A 82 6.44 -9.41 -3.84
CA ALA A 82 5.09 -9.23 -4.40
C ALA A 82 4.76 -10.32 -5.44
N THR A 83 5.66 -10.53 -6.40
CA THR A 83 5.49 -11.54 -7.46
C THR A 83 5.32 -12.94 -6.89
N ARG A 84 6.15 -13.35 -5.91
CA ARG A 84 6.04 -14.67 -5.27
C ARG A 84 4.71 -14.87 -4.55
N LYS A 85 4.13 -13.80 -4.03
CA LYS A 85 2.85 -13.81 -3.33
C LYS A 85 1.64 -13.64 -4.26
N GLY A 86 1.86 -13.37 -5.55
CA GLY A 86 0.79 -13.13 -6.53
C GLY A 86 0.13 -11.75 -6.39
N ILE A 87 0.93 -10.75 -5.98
CA ILE A 87 0.53 -9.35 -5.79
C ILE A 87 1.17 -8.48 -6.88
#